data_AF-A0A5J4Q0H1-F1
#
_entry.id   AF-A0A5J4Q0H1-F1
#
_cell.length_a   1.000
_cell.length_b   1.000
_cell.length_c   1.000
_cell.angle_alpha   90.00
_cell.angle_beta   90.00
_cell.angle_gamma   90.00
#
_symmetry.space_group_name_H-M   'P 1'
#
loop_
_entity.id
_entity.type
_entity.pdbx_description
1 polymer ?
#
loop_
_entity_poly.entity_id
_entity_poly.type
_entity_poly.pdbx_seq_one_letter_code
_entity_poly.pdbx_strand_id
1 'polypeptide(L)'
;MGLVAVHLYRPFSIKHFIGTIPKTAKRIAVLDRTKEAGSNGEPLYLDVKDTFYGKENAPIIVGGRYGLSSKDTTPAQILSVFENLALPEPKNHFTIGIVDDVTFTSLPVKEEIALGGESLYEAKFYGLGADGTVGANKNSIKIIGDNTNKYCQAYFAYDSKKSGGFTSSHLRFGDTPIRSTYLVNTPNFVACHVQAYLKMYDVIRGLRQNGTFLLNTVWTGEELAKHLPNKIKRYFAQKNISVYYINATQIALEIGLGNRTNTILQSAFFRITQVIPVDLAIEQMKKFIVKSYGKKGEDIVNKNYAAVDRGGEYKQLTVDPAWANLLDNEVVANNDPAFINNVVRPINAQDGDLLPVSTFKGIEDGTWPQGTANYEKRGVAAFVPEWIPDNCIQCNKCAFVCPHAAIRPFVLNAEEQKDASFTTLKAIGKQFEGMTFRMQVSVLDCLDCGNCADVCPGNPKKGGKALTMKAFETQLAEAPHWEYCTNK
;
A
#
# COMPACT_ATOMS: atom_id res chain seq x y z
N MET A 1 -11.53 -21.14 27.56
CA MET A 1 -11.04 -21.38 26.19
C MET A 1 -9.60 -21.86 26.25
N GLY A 2 -9.09 -22.52 25.22
CA GLY A 2 -7.71 -23.03 25.17
C GLY A 2 -7.24 -23.21 23.73
N LEU A 3 -5.93 -23.42 23.56
CA LEU A 3 -5.29 -23.66 22.27
C LEU A 3 -4.36 -24.87 22.39
N VAL A 4 -4.43 -25.77 21.40
CA VAL A 4 -3.43 -26.84 21.22
C VAL A 4 -2.57 -26.47 20.03
N ALA A 5 -1.27 -26.24 20.27
CA ALA A 5 -0.31 -25.98 19.21
C ALA A 5 0.31 -27.32 18.75
N VAL A 6 0.03 -27.72 17.50
CA VAL A 6 0.59 -28.94 16.92
C VAL A 6 2.01 -28.66 16.42
N HIS A 7 3.01 -29.20 17.11
CA HIS A 7 4.42 -29.00 16.75
C HIS A 7 4.96 -30.08 15.80
N LEU A 8 4.58 -31.34 16.00
CA LEU A 8 4.96 -32.47 15.16
C LEU A 8 3.72 -33.04 14.47
N TYR A 9 3.51 -32.67 13.22
CA TYR A 9 2.34 -33.14 12.46
C TYR A 9 2.49 -34.61 12.01
N ARG A 10 3.70 -35.03 11.63
CA ARG A 10 3.99 -36.42 11.26
C ARG A 10 5.32 -36.89 11.84
N PRO A 11 5.38 -38.12 12.42
CA PRO A 11 4.25 -39.00 12.74
C PRO A 11 3.30 -38.39 13.79
N PHE A 12 1.98 -38.56 13.63
CA PHE A 12 0.97 -37.95 14.51
C PHE A 12 0.83 -38.76 15.80
N SER A 13 1.34 -38.24 16.93
CA SER A 13 1.34 -38.97 18.19
C SER A 13 0.04 -38.77 18.98
N ILE A 14 -0.92 -39.70 18.83
CA ILE A 14 -2.22 -39.69 19.53
C ILE A 14 -2.03 -39.55 21.06
N LYS A 15 -1.06 -40.27 21.63
CA LYS A 15 -0.76 -40.22 23.07
C LYS A 15 -0.47 -38.79 23.54
N HIS A 16 0.40 -38.08 22.83
CA HIS A 16 0.80 -36.73 23.20
C HIS A 16 -0.31 -35.72 22.92
N PHE A 17 -1.01 -35.85 21.79
CA PHE A 17 -2.11 -34.96 21.44
C PHE A 17 -3.24 -35.00 22.48
N ILE A 18 -3.77 -36.19 22.79
CA ILE A 18 -4.83 -36.33 23.81
C ILE A 18 -4.36 -35.87 25.18
N GLY A 19 -3.09 -36.13 25.55
CA GLY A 19 -2.52 -35.70 26.82
C GLY A 19 -2.51 -34.19 27.03
N THR A 20 -2.54 -33.39 25.95
CA THR A 20 -2.63 -31.92 26.04
C THR A 20 -4.04 -31.39 26.14
N ILE A 21 -5.06 -32.19 25.81
CA ILE A 21 -6.46 -31.75 25.80
C ILE A 21 -7.06 -31.93 27.21
N PRO A 22 -7.52 -30.86 27.86
CA PRO A 22 -8.20 -30.98 29.15
C PRO A 22 -9.44 -31.87 29.04
N LYS A 23 -9.67 -32.73 30.03
CA LYS A 23 -10.89 -33.59 30.10
C LYS A 23 -12.21 -32.78 30.12
N THR A 24 -12.14 -31.50 30.45
CA THR A 24 -13.27 -30.56 30.45
C THR A 24 -13.60 -30.02 29.06
N ALA A 25 -12.77 -30.24 28.04
CA ALA A 25 -13.04 -29.80 26.69
C ALA A 25 -14.25 -30.54 26.11
N LYS A 26 -15.30 -29.78 25.76
CA LYS A 26 -16.54 -30.33 25.17
C LYS A 26 -16.66 -30.08 23.67
N ARG A 27 -15.91 -29.11 23.14
CA ARG A 27 -15.97 -28.68 21.74
C ARG A 27 -14.57 -28.24 21.29
N ILE A 28 -14.20 -28.63 20.08
CA ILE A 28 -12.89 -28.38 19.46
C ILE A 28 -13.13 -27.85 18.04
N ALA A 29 -12.51 -26.73 17.71
CA ALA A 29 -12.38 -26.28 16.32
C ALA A 29 -10.95 -26.58 15.86
N VAL A 30 -10.83 -27.25 14.72
CA VAL A 30 -9.56 -27.54 14.05
C VAL A 30 -9.41 -26.58 12.88
N LEU A 31 -8.28 -25.86 12.84
CA LEU A 31 -8.00 -24.88 11.80
C LEU A 31 -6.92 -25.40 10.86
N ASP A 32 -7.27 -25.54 9.59
CA ASP A 32 -6.39 -26.00 8.53
C ASP A 32 -6.01 -24.85 7.60
N ARG A 33 -4.72 -24.73 7.31
CA ARG A 33 -4.18 -23.73 6.37
C ARG A 33 -4.02 -24.30 4.95
N THR A 34 -5.03 -25.05 4.50
CA THR A 34 -5.08 -25.69 3.18
C THR A 34 -6.54 -25.84 2.72
N LYS A 35 -6.73 -26.23 1.45
CA LYS A 35 -8.03 -26.62 0.90
C LYS A 35 -7.83 -27.84 0.02
N GLU A 36 -8.45 -28.95 0.38
CA GLU A 36 -8.51 -30.16 -0.45
C GLU A 36 -9.90 -30.25 -1.09
N ALA A 37 -10.00 -29.85 -2.36
CA ALA A 37 -11.30 -29.79 -3.04
C ALA A 37 -11.92 -31.18 -3.18
N GLY A 38 -13.16 -31.34 -2.69
CA GLY A 38 -13.89 -32.61 -2.74
C GLY A 38 -13.58 -33.59 -1.61
N SER A 39 -12.67 -33.26 -0.68
CA SER A 39 -12.43 -34.10 0.49
C SER A 39 -13.55 -33.98 1.53
N ASN A 40 -13.67 -34.97 2.40
CA ASN A 40 -14.59 -34.95 3.55
C ASN A 40 -14.13 -34.03 4.70
N GLY A 41 -13.02 -33.32 4.51
CA GLY A 41 -12.38 -32.49 5.53
C GLY A 41 -10.89 -32.30 5.27
N GLU A 42 -10.33 -31.24 5.84
CA GLU A 42 -8.91 -30.95 5.70
C GLU A 42 -8.03 -31.88 6.57
N PRO A 43 -6.72 -32.02 6.27
CA PRO A 43 -5.88 -33.06 6.83
C PRO A 43 -5.81 -33.09 8.37
N LEU A 44 -5.57 -31.94 9.03
CA LEU A 44 -5.48 -31.91 10.49
C LEU A 44 -6.83 -32.16 11.13
N TYR A 45 -7.91 -31.62 10.56
CA TYR A 45 -9.27 -31.93 10.99
C TYR A 45 -9.57 -33.43 10.96
N LEU A 46 -9.18 -34.13 9.89
CA LEU A 46 -9.38 -35.58 9.77
C LEU A 46 -8.58 -36.37 10.81
N ASP A 47 -7.30 -36.04 11.04
CA ASP A 47 -6.48 -36.69 12.07
C ASP A 47 -7.07 -36.52 13.48
N VAL A 48 -7.56 -35.32 13.77
CA VAL A 48 -8.17 -35.01 15.07
C VAL A 48 -9.48 -35.78 15.23
N LYS A 49 -10.33 -35.85 14.19
CA LYS A 49 -11.54 -36.68 14.24
C LYS A 49 -11.22 -38.15 14.48
N ASP A 50 -10.29 -38.71 13.72
CA ASP A 50 -9.88 -40.11 13.82
C ASP A 50 -9.40 -40.46 15.23
N THR A 51 -8.64 -39.54 15.85
CA THR A 51 -8.17 -39.67 17.23
C THR A 51 -9.30 -39.87 18.28
N PHE A 52 -10.48 -39.30 18.02
CA PHE A 52 -11.66 -39.38 18.89
C PHE A 52 -12.73 -40.37 18.39
N TYR A 53 -12.53 -41.00 17.23
CA TYR A 53 -13.50 -41.95 16.69
C TYR A 53 -13.72 -43.12 17.64
N GLY A 54 -15.00 -43.44 17.91
CA GLY A 54 -15.39 -44.51 18.82
C GLY A 54 -15.10 -44.26 20.32
N LYS A 55 -14.64 -43.07 20.72
CA LYS A 55 -14.39 -42.75 22.13
C LYS A 55 -15.65 -42.27 22.84
N GLU A 56 -15.88 -42.79 24.03
CA GLU A 56 -16.93 -42.30 24.91
C GLU A 56 -16.68 -40.83 25.29
N ASN A 57 -17.73 -40.02 25.34
CA ASN A 57 -17.66 -38.60 25.68
C ASN A 57 -16.73 -37.76 24.78
N ALA A 58 -16.56 -38.17 23.51
CA ALA A 58 -15.82 -37.40 22.52
C ALA A 58 -16.39 -35.96 22.41
N PRO A 59 -15.54 -34.93 22.34
CA PRO A 59 -16.00 -33.56 22.13
C PRO A 59 -16.61 -33.41 20.73
N ILE A 60 -17.45 -32.39 20.55
CA ILE A 60 -17.88 -31.96 19.21
C ILE A 60 -16.65 -31.40 18.49
N ILE A 61 -16.32 -31.93 17.31
CA ILE A 61 -15.16 -31.51 16.51
C ILE A 61 -15.66 -30.88 15.21
N VAL A 62 -15.34 -29.61 14.99
CA VAL A 62 -15.60 -28.88 13.74
C VAL A 62 -14.29 -28.47 13.07
N GLY A 63 -14.27 -28.45 11.75
CA GLY A 63 -13.14 -28.03 10.92
C GLY A 63 -13.39 -26.67 10.30
N GLY A 64 -12.31 -25.88 10.16
CA GLY A 64 -12.34 -24.59 9.49
C GLY A 64 -11.06 -24.33 8.71
N ARG A 65 -11.18 -23.58 7.61
CA ARG A 65 -10.04 -23.15 6.80
C ARG A 65 -9.68 -21.70 7.08
N TYR A 66 -8.38 -21.40 7.06
CA TYR A 66 -7.86 -20.05 7.27
C TYR A 66 -6.58 -19.78 6.49
N GLY A 67 -6.20 -18.51 6.36
CA GLY A 67 -4.83 -18.10 6.03
C GLY A 67 -4.26 -18.56 4.68
N LEU A 68 -5.10 -19.02 3.74
CA LEU A 68 -4.67 -19.44 2.41
C LEU A 68 -3.95 -18.30 1.69
N SER A 69 -2.83 -18.60 1.04
CA SER A 69 -2.03 -17.61 0.30
C SER A 69 -1.70 -16.34 1.11
N SER A 70 -1.41 -16.52 2.41
CA SER A 70 -1.11 -15.42 3.35
C SER A 70 -2.27 -14.45 3.62
N LYS A 71 -3.53 -14.87 3.40
CA LYS A 71 -4.70 -14.14 3.91
C LYS A 71 -4.54 -13.86 5.40
N ASP A 72 -4.69 -12.59 5.79
CA ASP A 72 -4.43 -12.20 7.18
C ASP A 72 -5.40 -12.89 8.15
N THR A 73 -4.87 -13.37 9.27
CA THR A 73 -5.63 -14.12 10.29
C THR A 73 -5.61 -13.35 11.59
N THR A 74 -6.66 -12.56 11.79
CA THR A 74 -6.70 -11.56 12.86
C THR A 74 -7.33 -12.12 14.14
N PRO A 75 -7.09 -11.48 15.30
CA PRO A 75 -7.73 -11.90 16.54
C PRO A 75 -9.26 -11.86 16.50
N ALA A 76 -9.84 -10.90 15.76
CA ALA A 76 -11.28 -10.81 15.57
C ALA A 76 -11.84 -12.05 14.85
N GLN A 77 -11.11 -12.59 13.87
CA GLN A 77 -11.47 -13.83 13.19
C GLN A 77 -11.38 -15.05 14.11
N ILE A 78 -10.35 -15.13 14.96
CA ILE A 78 -10.21 -16.21 15.95
C ILE A 78 -11.32 -16.12 17.01
N LEU A 79 -11.75 -14.92 17.40
CA LEU A 79 -12.91 -14.73 18.26
C LEU A 79 -14.19 -15.29 17.61
N SER A 80 -14.39 -15.08 16.30
CA SER A 80 -15.51 -15.70 15.57
C SER A 80 -15.45 -17.23 15.61
N VAL A 81 -14.28 -17.86 15.61
CA VAL A 81 -14.14 -19.31 15.78
C VAL A 81 -14.62 -19.77 17.17
N PHE A 82 -14.22 -19.07 18.23
CA PHE A 82 -14.66 -19.40 19.59
C PHE A 82 -16.16 -19.19 19.79
N GLU A 83 -16.74 -18.14 19.22
CA GLU A 83 -18.19 -17.93 19.28
C GLU A 83 -18.95 -18.97 18.46
N ASN A 84 -18.43 -19.40 17.31
CA ASN A 84 -19.00 -20.53 16.57
C ASN A 84 -19.03 -21.80 17.43
N LEU A 85 -17.95 -22.09 18.18
CA LEU A 85 -17.94 -23.20 19.15
C LEU A 85 -18.93 -23.01 20.30
N ALA A 86 -19.32 -21.78 20.64
CA ALA A 86 -20.28 -21.53 21.71
C ALA A 86 -21.73 -21.86 21.30
N LEU A 87 -22.03 -21.88 19.99
CA LEU A 87 -23.36 -22.17 19.47
C LEU A 87 -23.87 -23.57 19.89
N PRO A 88 -25.21 -23.74 20.00
CA PRO A 88 -25.81 -25.06 20.19
C PRO A 88 -25.42 -26.04 19.09
N GLU A 89 -25.39 -25.56 17.84
CA GLU A 89 -24.94 -26.29 16.65
C GLU A 89 -23.81 -25.49 15.96
N PRO A 90 -22.54 -25.74 16.34
CA PRO A 90 -21.40 -25.09 15.71
C PRO A 90 -21.33 -25.41 14.22
N LYS A 91 -21.13 -24.38 13.39
CA LYS A 91 -20.90 -24.54 11.96
C LYS A 91 -19.63 -25.36 11.74
N ASN A 92 -19.72 -26.39 10.90
CA ASN A 92 -18.59 -27.20 10.45
C ASN A 92 -18.16 -26.78 9.03
N HIS A 93 -16.95 -27.18 8.62
CA HIS A 93 -16.34 -26.84 7.31
C HIS A 93 -16.35 -25.34 6.98
N PHE A 94 -16.17 -24.51 7.99
CA PHE A 94 -16.26 -23.06 7.85
C PHE A 94 -14.99 -22.46 7.23
N THR A 95 -15.06 -21.18 6.86
CA THR A 95 -13.90 -20.36 6.48
C THR A 95 -13.83 -19.12 7.37
N ILE A 96 -12.61 -18.60 7.59
CA ILE A 96 -12.41 -17.28 8.21
C ILE A 96 -11.54 -16.40 7.32
N GLY A 97 -11.74 -15.09 7.42
CA GLY A 97 -11.01 -14.07 6.67
C GLY A 97 -11.61 -13.70 5.33
N ILE A 98 -12.65 -14.39 4.85
CA ILE A 98 -13.38 -14.07 3.60
C ILE A 98 -14.88 -13.91 3.87
N VAL A 99 -15.57 -13.27 2.94
CA VAL A 99 -17.04 -13.31 2.85
C VAL A 99 -17.43 -14.29 1.76
N ASP A 100 -17.85 -15.48 2.16
CA ASP A 100 -18.36 -16.51 1.25
C ASP A 100 -19.89 -16.44 1.20
N ASP A 101 -20.38 -15.63 0.28
CA ASP A 101 -21.80 -15.42 -0.03
C ASP A 101 -22.30 -16.35 -1.16
N VAL A 102 -21.52 -17.37 -1.53
CA VAL A 102 -21.88 -18.36 -2.55
C VAL A 102 -22.16 -19.70 -1.91
N THR A 103 -21.20 -20.23 -1.15
CA THR A 103 -21.36 -21.52 -0.44
C THR A 103 -21.66 -21.34 1.05
N PHE A 104 -21.74 -20.09 1.52
CA PHE A 104 -22.11 -19.74 2.88
C PHE A 104 -21.26 -20.45 3.92
N THR A 105 -19.96 -20.63 3.68
CA THR A 105 -19.04 -21.30 4.63
C THR A 105 -18.40 -20.33 5.62
N SER A 106 -18.29 -19.04 5.28
CA SER A 106 -17.59 -18.07 6.13
C SER A 106 -18.28 -17.86 7.48
N LEU A 107 -17.48 -17.67 8.53
CA LEU A 107 -17.96 -17.13 9.80
C LEU A 107 -18.11 -15.60 9.71
N PRO A 108 -18.95 -14.98 10.57
CA PRO A 108 -19.15 -13.53 10.55
C PRO A 108 -17.84 -12.74 10.72
N VAL A 109 -17.67 -11.72 9.88
CA VAL A 109 -16.60 -10.72 10.01
C VAL A 109 -16.91 -9.81 11.19
N LYS A 110 -15.89 -9.47 11.96
CA LYS A 110 -15.99 -8.63 13.16
C LYS A 110 -15.07 -7.44 13.07
N GLU A 111 -15.36 -6.43 13.87
CA GLU A 111 -14.45 -5.30 14.07
C GLU A 111 -13.12 -5.77 14.67
N GLU A 112 -12.05 -5.17 14.19
CA GLU A 112 -10.70 -5.45 14.68
C GLU A 112 -10.52 -4.92 16.10
N ILE A 113 -9.90 -5.75 16.95
CA ILE A 113 -9.72 -5.48 18.37
C ILE A 113 -8.28 -5.13 18.68
N ALA A 114 -8.08 -4.04 19.41
CA ALA A 114 -6.77 -3.65 19.91
C ALA A 114 -6.34 -4.63 21.01
N LEU A 115 -5.29 -5.42 20.74
CA LEU A 115 -4.68 -6.33 21.71
C LEU A 115 -3.30 -5.79 22.16
N GLY A 116 -2.80 -6.28 23.30
CA GLY A 116 -1.43 -6.01 23.76
C GLY A 116 -1.27 -5.05 24.93
N GLY A 117 -2.39 -4.57 25.51
CA GLY A 117 -2.36 -3.66 26.67
C GLY A 117 -1.81 -2.27 26.33
N GLU A 118 -1.61 -1.44 27.36
CA GLU A 118 -1.14 -0.06 27.20
C GLU A 118 0.31 0.05 26.73
N SER A 119 1.13 -0.97 26.99
CA SER A 119 2.56 -0.96 26.64
C SER A 119 2.84 -1.30 25.18
N LEU A 120 1.90 -1.93 24.47
CA LEU A 120 2.08 -2.26 23.04
C LEU A 120 1.70 -1.06 22.19
N TYR A 121 2.70 -0.53 21.50
CA TYR A 121 2.53 0.51 20.51
C TYR A 121 2.58 -0.09 19.11
N GLU A 122 1.60 0.26 18.29
CA GLU A 122 1.48 -0.19 16.90
C GLU A 122 1.58 1.01 15.95
N ALA A 123 2.47 0.93 14.96
CA ALA A 123 2.66 1.96 13.95
C ALA A 123 2.56 1.39 12.54
N LYS A 124 1.94 2.17 11.63
CA LYS A 124 1.78 1.81 10.22
C LYS A 124 2.30 2.92 9.32
N PHE A 125 3.11 2.58 8.33
CA PHE A 125 3.73 3.55 7.43
C PHE A 125 3.43 3.20 5.99
N TYR A 126 2.81 4.13 5.29
CA TYR A 126 2.53 4.03 3.86
C TYR A 126 3.62 4.78 3.08
N GLY A 127 4.33 4.05 2.24
CA GLY A 127 5.41 4.57 1.40
C GLY A 127 5.30 4.14 -0.05
N LEU A 128 6.16 4.72 -0.88
CA LEU A 128 6.34 4.36 -2.29
C LEU A 128 7.53 3.40 -2.44
N GLY A 129 7.40 2.41 -3.32
CA GLY A 129 8.52 1.54 -3.69
C GLY A 129 9.74 2.38 -4.09
N ALA A 130 10.87 2.16 -3.38
CA ALA A 130 12.14 2.87 -3.51
C ALA A 130 12.26 4.27 -2.87
N ASP A 131 11.28 4.74 -2.09
CA ASP A 131 11.38 6.01 -1.35
C ASP A 131 12.27 5.95 -0.08
N GLY A 132 12.64 4.74 0.35
CA GLY A 132 13.47 4.50 1.54
C GLY A 132 12.69 4.28 2.84
N THR A 133 11.36 4.31 2.84
CA THR A 133 10.48 4.12 4.01
C THR A 133 10.74 2.79 4.71
N VAL A 134 10.76 1.68 3.97
CA VAL A 134 11.01 0.35 4.54
C VAL A 134 12.41 0.27 5.17
N GLY A 135 13.42 0.89 4.56
CA GLY A 135 14.77 0.96 5.10
C GLY A 135 14.82 1.75 6.41
N ALA A 136 14.17 2.91 6.46
CA ALA A 136 14.05 3.73 7.65
C ALA A 136 13.31 3.01 8.79
N ASN A 137 12.27 2.24 8.49
CA ASN A 137 11.54 1.46 9.49
C ASN A 137 12.36 0.30 10.05
N LYS A 138 13.13 -0.41 9.20
CA LYS A 138 14.10 -1.42 9.66
C LYS A 138 15.15 -0.80 10.59
N ASN A 139 15.63 0.40 10.26
CA ASN A 139 16.58 1.12 11.11
C ASN A 139 15.93 1.54 12.43
N SER A 140 14.72 2.11 12.39
CA SER A 140 13.98 2.55 13.60
C SER A 140 13.78 1.41 14.58
N ILE A 141 13.43 0.22 14.10
CA ILE A 141 13.30 -0.97 14.95
C ILE A 141 14.62 -1.37 15.60
N LYS A 142 15.74 -1.29 14.86
CA LYS A 142 17.06 -1.56 15.45
C LYS A 142 17.43 -0.53 16.50
N ILE A 143 17.18 0.75 16.24
CA ILE A 143 17.42 1.82 17.21
C ILE A 143 16.63 1.57 18.49
N ILE A 144 15.34 1.23 18.40
CA ILE A 144 14.51 0.95 19.57
C ILE A 144 14.99 -0.33 20.27
N GLY A 145 15.19 -1.43 19.54
CA GLY A 145 15.55 -2.72 20.12
C GLY A 145 16.96 -2.78 20.73
N ASP A 146 17.94 -2.10 20.13
CA ASP A 146 19.33 -2.11 20.61
C ASP A 146 19.57 -1.12 21.77
N ASN A 147 18.65 -0.17 21.99
CA ASN A 147 18.81 0.88 23.01
C ASN A 147 17.70 0.89 24.07
N THR A 148 16.80 -0.10 24.06
CA THR A 148 15.76 -0.27 25.08
C THR A 148 15.54 -1.75 25.39
N ASN A 149 14.79 -2.03 26.45
CA ASN A 149 14.36 -3.40 26.78
C ASN A 149 13.05 -3.80 26.06
N LYS A 150 12.59 -3.01 25.07
CA LYS A 150 11.34 -3.29 24.36
C LYS A 150 11.53 -4.42 23.36
N TYR A 151 10.56 -5.32 23.33
CA TYR A 151 10.39 -6.24 22.22
C TYR A 151 9.97 -5.44 21.00
N CYS A 152 10.57 -5.73 19.85
CA CYS A 152 10.25 -5.08 18.58
C CYS A 152 9.87 -6.12 17.53
N GLN A 153 8.87 -5.78 16.71
CA GLN A 153 8.42 -6.59 15.58
C GLN A 153 8.24 -5.69 14.35
N ALA A 154 8.67 -6.19 13.19
CA ALA A 154 8.40 -5.57 11.90
C ALA A 154 7.77 -6.58 10.95
N TYR A 155 6.79 -6.14 10.19
CA TYR A 155 6.36 -6.80 8.97
C TYR A 155 6.23 -5.77 7.86
N PHE A 156 6.58 -6.14 6.63
CA PHE A 156 6.57 -5.24 5.48
C PHE A 156 5.74 -5.87 4.37
N ALA A 157 4.60 -5.25 4.06
CA ALA A 157 3.79 -5.60 2.91
C ALA A 157 4.26 -4.79 1.70
N TYR A 158 4.54 -5.48 0.61
CA TYR A 158 4.98 -4.90 -0.65
C TYR A 158 3.93 -5.19 -1.72
N ASP A 159 3.78 -4.25 -2.63
CA ASP A 159 3.03 -4.45 -3.87
C ASP A 159 3.78 -5.43 -4.81
N SER A 160 3.02 -6.03 -5.73
CA SER A 160 3.51 -6.75 -6.90
C SER A 160 4.26 -5.84 -7.89
N LYS A 161 3.94 -4.55 -7.90
CA LYS A 161 4.56 -3.54 -8.78
C LYS A 161 6.00 -3.28 -8.35
N LYS A 162 6.96 -3.66 -9.20
CA LYS A 162 8.42 -3.53 -8.92
C LYS A 162 8.91 -2.09 -8.73
N SER A 163 8.24 -1.12 -9.35
CA SER A 163 8.62 0.30 -9.30
C SER A 163 7.41 1.17 -9.02
N GLY A 164 7.54 2.14 -8.10
CA GLY A 164 6.45 3.02 -7.68
C GLY A 164 5.26 2.31 -7.04
N GLY A 165 5.46 1.08 -6.56
CA GLY A 165 4.42 0.28 -5.94
C GLY A 165 4.07 0.78 -4.54
N PHE A 166 2.90 0.38 -4.05
CA PHE A 166 2.52 0.61 -2.66
C PHE A 166 3.44 -0.18 -1.70
N THR A 167 3.77 0.41 -0.55
CA THR A 167 4.39 -0.32 0.57
C THR A 167 3.71 0.06 1.88
N SER A 168 3.47 -0.95 2.73
CA SER A 168 2.96 -0.76 4.08
C SER A 168 3.90 -1.43 5.07
N SER A 169 4.51 -0.63 5.95
CA SER A 169 5.31 -1.14 7.06
C SER A 169 4.45 -1.22 8.31
N HIS A 170 4.46 -2.36 8.98
CA HIS A 170 3.74 -2.64 10.21
C HIS A 170 4.77 -2.85 11.32
N LEU A 171 4.80 -1.94 12.28
CA LEU A 171 5.76 -1.95 13.37
C LEU A 171 5.00 -2.13 14.68
N ARG A 172 5.58 -2.94 15.57
CA ARG A 172 5.14 -3.04 16.95
C ARG A 172 6.33 -2.97 17.87
N PHE A 173 6.15 -2.30 19.00
CA PHE A 173 7.12 -2.32 20.09
C PHE A 173 6.40 -2.26 21.43
N GLY A 174 6.92 -2.97 22.42
CA GLY A 174 6.29 -3.04 23.74
C GLY A 174 7.12 -3.79 24.76
N ASP A 175 6.70 -3.76 26.02
CA ASP A 175 7.48 -4.29 27.15
C ASP A 175 7.31 -5.80 27.35
N THR A 176 6.41 -6.43 26.60
CA THR A 176 6.15 -7.88 26.64
C THR A 176 6.42 -8.55 25.29
N PRO A 177 6.76 -9.85 25.25
CA PRO A 177 6.99 -10.57 24.00
C PRO A 177 5.83 -10.44 23.01
N ILE A 178 6.13 -9.94 21.81
CA ILE A 178 5.13 -9.70 20.77
C ILE A 178 4.85 -10.98 20.00
N ARG A 179 3.62 -11.51 20.13
CA ARG A 179 3.14 -12.73 19.43
C ARG A 179 2.13 -12.43 18.31
N SER A 180 1.96 -11.16 17.95
CA SER A 180 1.00 -10.71 16.95
C SER A 180 1.47 -11.07 15.54
N THR A 181 1.21 -12.29 15.08
CA THR A 181 1.56 -12.77 13.72
C THR A 181 0.47 -12.44 12.70
N TYR A 182 0.02 -11.17 12.71
CA TYR A 182 -0.98 -10.59 11.82
C TYR A 182 -0.60 -9.12 11.55
N LEU A 183 -1.21 -8.49 10.54
CA LEU A 183 -0.92 -7.10 10.19
C LEU A 183 -1.32 -6.13 11.33
N VAL A 184 -0.73 -4.95 11.37
CA VAL A 184 -1.23 -3.87 12.25
C VAL A 184 -2.55 -3.35 11.69
N ASN A 185 -3.64 -3.71 12.36
CA ASN A 185 -5.02 -3.34 12.00
C ASN A 185 -5.58 -2.23 12.89
N THR A 186 -4.99 -2.01 14.07
CA THR A 186 -5.39 -0.97 15.02
C THR A 186 -4.21 -0.06 15.38
N PRO A 187 -3.60 0.69 14.45
CA PRO A 187 -2.42 1.49 14.76
C PRO A 187 -2.70 2.62 15.76
N ASN A 188 -1.74 2.89 16.64
CA ASN A 188 -1.66 4.14 17.42
C ASN A 188 -1.16 5.30 16.55
N PHE A 189 -0.27 5.00 15.61
CA PHE A 189 0.35 5.97 14.73
C PHE A 189 0.31 5.52 13.28
N VAL A 190 -0.07 6.43 12.39
CA VAL A 190 -0.01 6.24 10.95
C VAL A 190 0.84 7.34 10.33
N ALA A 191 1.78 6.98 9.45
CA ALA A 191 2.43 7.93 8.56
C ALA A 191 2.11 7.64 7.09
N CYS A 192 1.79 8.69 6.35
CA CYS A 192 1.57 8.68 4.91
C CYS A 192 2.65 9.51 4.24
N HIS A 193 3.64 8.85 3.63
CA HIS A 193 4.81 9.52 3.05
C HIS A 193 4.58 10.03 1.62
N VAL A 194 3.40 9.75 1.05
CA VAL A 194 3.00 10.11 -0.31
C VAL A 194 1.64 10.79 -0.29
N GLN A 195 1.56 12.09 -0.59
CA GLN A 195 0.29 12.83 -0.50
C GLN A 195 -0.81 12.28 -1.42
N ALA A 196 -0.45 11.73 -2.59
CA ALA A 196 -1.42 11.15 -3.54
C ALA A 196 -2.22 9.99 -2.92
N TYR A 197 -1.64 9.28 -1.95
CA TYR A 197 -2.27 8.12 -1.32
C TYR A 197 -3.54 8.46 -0.54
N LEU A 198 -3.72 9.71 -0.12
CA LEU A 198 -4.95 10.19 0.52
C LEU A 198 -6.19 9.98 -0.36
N LYS A 199 -6.03 9.97 -1.68
CA LYS A 199 -7.12 9.77 -2.64
C LYS A 199 -7.17 8.36 -3.22
N MET A 200 -6.10 7.58 -3.07
CA MET A 200 -5.96 6.27 -3.69
C MET A 200 -6.22 5.11 -2.72
N TYR A 201 -5.91 5.29 -1.44
CA TYR A 201 -5.95 4.24 -0.43
C TYR A 201 -6.63 4.71 0.85
N ASP A 202 -7.22 3.78 1.59
CA ASP A 202 -7.76 4.05 2.92
C ASP A 202 -6.65 4.09 3.98
N VAL A 203 -5.81 5.12 3.92
CA VAL A 203 -4.62 5.24 4.79
C VAL A 203 -4.98 5.38 6.28
N ILE A 204 -6.20 5.78 6.61
CA ILE A 204 -6.68 5.96 7.99
C ILE A 204 -7.34 4.71 8.58
N ARG A 205 -7.48 3.62 7.81
CA ARG A 205 -8.17 2.40 8.23
C ARG A 205 -7.60 1.87 9.56
N GLY A 206 -8.48 1.81 10.56
CA GLY A 206 -8.21 1.25 11.88
C GLY A 206 -7.39 2.13 12.83
N LEU A 207 -7.00 3.35 12.41
CA LEU A 207 -6.31 4.28 13.30
C LEU A 207 -7.14 4.55 14.56
N ARG A 208 -6.58 4.25 15.73
CA ARG A 208 -7.33 4.29 17.00
C ARG A 208 -7.84 5.69 17.33
N GLN A 209 -8.87 5.75 18.18
CA GLN A 209 -9.27 6.98 18.88
C GLN A 209 -8.05 7.62 19.56
N ASN A 210 -7.93 8.94 19.46
CA ASN A 210 -6.78 9.72 19.97
C ASN A 210 -5.44 9.31 19.33
N GLY A 211 -5.47 8.64 18.18
CA GLY A 211 -4.27 8.26 17.44
C GLY A 211 -3.59 9.46 16.78
N THR A 212 -2.42 9.20 16.20
CA THR A 212 -1.60 10.23 15.56
C THR A 212 -1.41 9.92 14.07
N PHE A 213 -1.52 10.95 13.23
CA PHE A 213 -1.31 10.86 11.79
C PHE A 213 -0.21 11.82 11.35
N LEU A 214 0.78 11.34 10.58
CA LEU A 214 1.83 12.15 9.96
C LEU A 214 1.71 12.11 8.44
N LEU A 215 1.66 13.28 7.80
CA LEU A 215 1.61 13.41 6.35
C LEU A 215 2.87 14.10 5.78
N ASN A 216 3.52 13.47 4.80
CA ASN A 216 4.45 14.18 3.93
C ASN A 216 3.68 14.86 2.78
N THR A 217 3.72 16.19 2.71
CA THR A 217 2.98 16.95 1.70
C THR A 217 3.63 18.30 1.43
N VAL A 218 3.42 18.82 0.21
CA VAL A 218 3.79 20.19 -0.15
C VAL A 218 2.79 21.24 0.34
N TRP A 219 1.55 20.83 0.63
CA TRP A 219 0.48 21.73 1.06
C TRP A 219 0.65 22.18 2.51
N THR A 220 0.23 23.41 2.81
CA THR A 220 0.34 23.94 4.18
C THR A 220 -0.93 24.63 4.66
N GLY A 221 -1.21 24.57 5.97
CA GLY A 221 -2.32 25.31 6.59
C GLY A 221 -3.67 25.06 5.93
N GLU A 222 -4.33 26.12 5.49
CA GLU A 222 -5.64 26.06 4.82
C GLU A 222 -5.62 25.30 3.49
N GLU A 223 -4.50 25.34 2.76
CA GLU A 223 -4.36 24.61 1.50
C GLU A 223 -4.44 23.10 1.73
N LEU A 224 -3.72 22.61 2.76
CA LEU A 224 -3.81 21.21 3.18
C LEU A 224 -5.24 20.84 3.57
N ALA A 225 -5.90 21.69 4.37
CA ALA A 225 -7.29 21.49 4.74
C ALA A 225 -8.20 21.43 3.50
N LYS A 226 -7.98 22.24 2.46
CA LYS A 226 -8.78 22.17 1.22
C LYS A 226 -8.57 20.86 0.45
N HIS A 227 -7.34 20.35 0.39
CA HIS A 227 -7.02 19.15 -0.38
C HIS A 227 -7.33 17.82 0.32
N LEU A 228 -7.50 17.81 1.65
CA LEU A 228 -7.89 16.59 2.37
C LEU A 228 -9.30 16.12 1.96
N PRO A 229 -9.48 14.82 1.63
CA PRO A 229 -10.80 14.25 1.40
C PRO A 229 -11.71 14.37 2.62
N ASN A 230 -13.01 14.56 2.39
CA ASN A 230 -14.00 14.72 3.44
C ASN A 230 -14.10 13.49 4.35
N LYS A 231 -13.97 12.28 3.80
CA LYS A 231 -13.90 11.03 4.59
C LYS A 231 -12.78 11.10 5.63
N ILE A 232 -11.60 11.61 5.25
CA ILE A 232 -10.44 11.72 6.14
C ILE A 232 -10.65 12.82 7.18
N LYS A 233 -11.12 14.00 6.75
CA LYS A 233 -11.46 15.11 7.67
C LYS A 233 -12.45 14.67 8.75
N ARG A 234 -13.52 13.99 8.33
CA ARG A 234 -14.55 13.45 9.20
C ARG A 234 -13.96 12.46 10.20
N TYR A 235 -13.12 11.53 9.72
CA TYR A 235 -12.44 10.58 10.59
C TYR A 235 -11.55 11.27 11.64
N PHE A 236 -10.77 12.28 11.23
CA PHE A 236 -9.90 13.02 12.15
C PHE A 236 -10.69 13.71 13.26
N ALA A 237 -11.81 14.36 12.93
CA ALA A 237 -12.66 15.02 13.91
C ALA A 237 -13.38 14.01 14.82
N GLN A 238 -13.99 12.96 14.27
CA GLN A 238 -14.72 11.95 15.04
C GLN A 238 -13.81 11.14 15.98
N LYS A 239 -12.58 10.85 15.54
CA LYS A 239 -11.62 10.04 16.30
C LYS A 239 -10.60 10.86 17.10
N ASN A 240 -10.76 12.19 17.13
CA ASN A 240 -9.85 13.11 17.82
C ASN A 240 -8.37 12.85 17.47
N ILE A 241 -8.06 12.81 16.18
CA ILE A 241 -6.72 12.46 15.69
C ILE A 241 -5.77 13.66 15.80
N SER A 242 -4.57 13.43 16.33
CA SER A 242 -3.48 14.40 16.26
C SER A 242 -2.84 14.37 14.88
N VAL A 243 -3.01 15.43 14.09
CA VAL A 243 -2.55 15.48 12.70
C VAL A 243 -1.30 16.34 12.57
N TYR A 244 -0.21 15.74 12.13
CA TYR A 244 1.05 16.39 11.81
C TYR A 244 1.33 16.34 10.31
N TYR A 245 1.97 17.37 9.78
CA TYR A 245 2.39 17.40 8.38
C TYR A 245 3.77 18.05 8.23
N ILE A 246 4.51 17.62 7.21
CA ILE A 246 5.85 18.12 6.90
C ILE A 246 6.08 18.09 5.39
N ASN A 247 6.78 19.10 4.86
CA ASN A 247 7.23 19.08 3.46
C ASN A 247 8.65 18.50 3.36
N ALA A 248 8.77 17.19 3.56
CA ALA A 248 10.06 16.52 3.53
C ALA A 248 10.71 16.56 2.14
N THR A 249 9.91 16.67 1.07
CA THR A 249 10.40 16.81 -0.31
C THR A 249 11.17 18.11 -0.50
N GLN A 250 10.60 19.24 -0.07
CA GLN A 250 11.27 20.54 -0.13
C GLN A 250 12.53 20.55 0.74
N ILE A 251 12.44 20.04 1.97
CA ILE A 251 13.59 19.94 2.88
C ILE A 251 14.73 19.12 2.23
N ALA A 252 14.42 17.98 1.61
CA ALA A 252 15.41 17.14 0.95
C ALA A 252 16.07 17.83 -0.25
N LEU A 253 15.31 18.62 -1.03
CA LEU A 253 15.85 19.44 -2.13
C LEU A 253 16.79 20.52 -1.63
N GLU A 254 16.40 21.26 -0.59
CA GLU A 254 17.21 22.34 0.01
C GLU A 254 18.52 21.83 0.60
N ILE A 255 18.52 20.62 1.17
CA ILE A 255 19.73 19.96 1.72
C ILE A 255 20.61 19.36 0.59
N GLY A 256 20.05 19.11 -0.61
CA GLY A 256 20.74 18.44 -1.71
C GLY A 256 20.73 16.91 -1.60
N LEU A 257 19.71 16.33 -0.98
CA LEU A 257 19.42 14.88 -0.96
C LEU A 257 18.51 14.42 -2.11
N GLY A 258 18.03 15.35 -2.93
CA GLY A 258 17.09 15.09 -4.02
C GLY A 258 15.77 14.57 -3.47
N ASN A 259 15.35 13.39 -3.91
CA ASN A 259 14.03 12.84 -3.64
C ASN A 259 13.99 11.99 -2.34
N ARG A 260 15.07 11.98 -1.55
CA ARG A 260 15.23 11.09 -0.38
C ARG A 260 14.70 11.75 0.88
N THR A 261 13.46 11.46 1.23
CA THR A 261 12.75 12.02 2.40
C THR A 261 12.84 11.15 3.65
N ASN A 262 13.33 9.92 3.52
CA ASN A 262 13.29 8.89 4.57
C ASN A 262 13.92 9.31 5.90
N THR A 263 15.11 9.93 5.91
CA THR A 263 15.78 10.37 7.16
C THR A 263 14.99 11.46 7.89
N ILE A 264 14.39 12.39 7.14
CA ILE A 264 13.58 13.50 7.67
C ILE A 264 12.33 12.93 8.34
N LEU A 265 11.62 12.03 7.65
CA LEU A 265 10.39 11.40 8.13
C LEU A 265 10.65 10.45 9.30
N GLN A 266 11.79 9.76 9.30
CA GLN A 266 12.24 8.96 10.44
C GLN A 266 12.47 9.82 11.69
N SER A 267 13.12 10.99 11.54
CA SER A 267 13.34 11.93 12.64
C SER A 267 12.01 12.49 13.17
N ALA A 268 11.09 12.87 12.27
CA ALA A 268 9.74 13.30 12.63
C ALA A 268 8.98 12.23 13.44
N PHE A 269 9.05 10.95 13.03
CA PHE A 269 8.46 9.84 13.76
C PHE A 269 8.96 9.77 15.22
N PHE A 270 10.27 9.80 15.46
CA PHE A 270 10.80 9.74 16.82
C PHE A 270 10.42 10.95 17.67
N ARG A 271 10.41 12.15 17.08
CA ARG A 271 10.05 13.40 17.77
C ARG A 271 8.57 13.45 18.15
N ILE A 272 7.69 12.98 17.25
CA ILE A 272 6.24 12.98 17.46
C ILE A 272 5.83 11.88 18.45
N THR A 273 6.35 10.67 18.27
CA THR A 273 5.89 9.51 19.05
C THR A 273 6.56 9.37 20.40
N GLN A 274 7.78 9.91 20.56
CA GLN A 274 8.58 9.82 21.78
C GLN A 274 8.65 8.40 22.37
N VAL A 275 8.62 7.37 21.49
CA VAL A 275 8.77 5.95 21.87
C VAL A 275 10.05 5.71 22.69
N ILE A 276 11.09 6.49 22.39
CA ILE A 276 12.33 6.60 23.15
C ILE A 276 12.66 8.09 23.32
N PRO A 277 13.52 8.45 24.29
CA PRO A 277 13.96 9.84 24.45
C PRO A 277 14.48 10.42 23.13
N VAL A 278 14.03 11.63 22.79
CA VAL A 278 14.30 12.26 21.48
C VAL A 278 15.80 12.43 21.24
N ASP A 279 16.56 12.86 22.26
CA ASP A 279 18.00 13.04 22.16
C ASP A 279 18.73 11.73 21.85
N LEU A 280 18.31 10.64 22.50
CA LEU A 280 18.82 9.30 22.24
C LEU A 280 18.50 8.86 20.80
N ALA A 281 17.28 9.10 20.32
CA ALA A 281 16.91 8.79 18.94
C ALA A 281 17.79 9.53 17.94
N ILE A 282 17.99 10.83 18.12
CA ILE A 282 18.80 11.68 17.24
C ILE A 282 20.26 11.21 17.24
N GLU A 283 20.83 10.93 18.42
CA GLU A 283 22.18 10.42 18.57
C GLU A 283 22.38 9.10 17.80
N GLN A 284 21.46 8.14 17.98
CA GLN A 284 21.54 6.83 17.35
C GLN A 284 21.31 6.90 15.83
N MET A 285 20.42 7.79 15.37
CA MET A 285 20.26 8.07 13.95
C MET A 285 21.56 8.60 13.32
N LYS A 286 22.21 9.58 13.97
CA LYS A 286 23.49 10.13 13.50
C LYS A 286 24.60 9.07 13.50
N LYS A 287 24.70 8.23 14.54
CA LYS A 287 25.62 7.08 14.57
C LYS A 287 25.39 6.11 13.40
N PHE A 288 24.13 5.80 13.09
CA PHE A 288 23.79 4.91 11.98
C PHE A 288 24.12 5.51 10.61
N ILE A 289 23.95 6.82 10.45
CA ILE A 289 24.33 7.55 9.23
C ILE A 289 25.83 7.39 8.97
N VAL A 290 26.69 7.57 9.99
CA VAL A 290 28.15 7.35 9.84
C VAL A 290 28.45 5.91 9.44
N LYS A 291 27.83 4.94 10.11
CA LYS A 291 28.02 3.51 9.79
C LYS A 291 27.63 3.17 8.35
N SER A 292 26.55 3.77 7.84
CA SER A 292 25.98 3.45 6.52
C SER A 292 26.63 4.24 5.38
N TYR A 293 27.00 5.50 5.63
CA TYR A 293 27.40 6.45 4.60
C TYR A 293 28.79 7.04 4.80
N GLY A 294 29.49 6.73 5.89
CA GLY A 294 30.85 7.26 6.14
C GLY A 294 31.84 6.94 5.02
N LYS A 295 31.70 5.80 4.36
CA LYS A 295 32.51 5.42 3.19
C LYS A 295 32.19 6.22 1.91
N LYS A 296 31.08 6.96 1.88
CA LYS A 296 30.64 7.75 0.70
C LYS A 296 31.09 9.21 0.75
N GLY A 297 31.80 9.62 1.80
CA GLY A 297 32.31 10.97 1.99
C GLY A 297 31.52 11.80 2.99
N GLU A 298 32.20 12.79 3.57
CA GLU A 298 31.69 13.63 4.66
C GLU A 298 30.51 14.52 4.23
N ASP A 299 30.50 15.01 2.98
CA ASP A 299 29.38 15.77 2.42
C ASP A 299 28.04 15.01 2.52
N ILE A 300 28.03 13.72 2.16
CA ILE A 300 26.82 12.89 2.24
C ILE A 300 26.40 12.66 3.70
N VAL A 301 27.35 12.50 4.61
CA VAL A 301 27.08 12.37 6.05
C VAL A 301 26.45 13.65 6.59
N ASN A 302 27.05 14.81 6.31
CA ASN A 302 26.57 16.12 6.78
C ASN A 302 25.19 16.47 6.23
N LYS A 303 24.91 16.14 4.96
CA LYS A 303 23.56 16.27 4.39
C LYS A 303 22.53 15.42 5.15
N ASN A 304 22.87 14.18 5.51
CA ASN A 304 21.97 13.35 6.31
C ASN A 304 21.85 13.84 7.76
N TYR A 305 22.87 14.45 8.35
CA TYR A 305 22.76 15.09 9.66
C TYR A 305 21.77 16.26 9.64
N ALA A 306 21.90 17.14 8.64
CA ALA A 306 20.95 18.22 8.43
C ALA A 306 19.51 17.69 8.28
N ALA A 307 19.34 16.56 7.58
CA ALA A 307 18.03 15.92 7.44
C ALA A 307 17.45 15.42 8.78
N VAL A 308 18.29 14.91 9.71
CA VAL A 308 17.85 14.55 11.07
C VAL A 308 17.41 15.79 11.85
N ASP A 309 18.19 16.86 11.77
CA ASP A 309 17.94 18.09 12.54
C ASP A 309 16.66 18.79 12.05
N ARG A 310 16.48 18.87 10.72
CA ARG A 310 15.30 19.46 10.07
C ARG A 310 14.04 18.58 10.15
N GLY A 311 14.15 17.34 10.63
CA GLY A 311 12.98 16.49 10.90
C GLY A 311 12.05 17.02 11.99
N GLY A 312 12.47 18.06 12.73
CA GLY A 312 11.62 18.79 13.68
C GLY A 312 10.75 19.89 13.06
N GLU A 313 10.86 20.16 11.76
CA GLU A 313 10.10 21.23 11.07
C GLU A 313 8.64 20.85 10.74
N TYR A 314 8.15 19.73 11.27
CA TYR A 314 6.75 19.37 11.13
C TYR A 314 5.84 20.40 11.82
N LYS A 315 4.64 20.55 11.28
CA LYS A 315 3.58 21.40 11.82
C LYS A 315 2.41 20.53 12.24
N GLN A 316 1.62 21.03 13.18
CA GLN A 316 0.36 20.40 13.57
C GLN A 316 -0.79 21.09 12.83
N LEU A 317 -1.67 20.30 12.22
CA LEU A 317 -2.90 20.80 11.62
C LEU A 317 -4.00 20.84 12.70
N THR A 318 -4.61 22.00 12.89
CA THR A 318 -5.80 22.12 13.74
C THR A 318 -6.97 21.40 13.05
N VAL A 319 -7.51 20.37 13.72
CA VAL A 319 -8.70 19.65 13.25
C VAL A 319 -9.94 20.43 13.64
N ASP A 320 -10.74 20.83 12.65
CA ASP A 320 -12.00 21.52 12.88
C ASP A 320 -13.08 20.52 13.34
N PRO A 321 -13.70 20.72 14.53
CA PRO A 321 -14.80 19.86 15.00
C PRO A 321 -15.97 19.78 14.01
N ALA A 322 -16.23 20.81 13.21
CA ALA A 322 -17.29 20.81 12.20
C ALA A 322 -17.09 19.72 11.13
N TRP A 323 -15.85 19.25 10.93
CA TRP A 323 -15.56 18.18 9.99
C TRP A 323 -16.24 16.86 10.31
N ALA A 324 -16.63 16.63 11.57
CA ALA A 324 -17.26 15.40 12.03
C ALA A 324 -18.58 15.07 11.30
N ASN A 325 -19.21 16.06 10.65
CA ASN A 325 -20.49 15.93 9.95
C ASN A 325 -20.38 16.13 8.43
N LEU A 326 -19.17 16.21 7.87
CA LEU A 326 -18.99 16.37 6.42
C LEU A 326 -19.52 15.14 5.67
N LEU A 327 -20.25 15.37 4.57
CA LEU A 327 -20.59 14.32 3.62
C LEU A 327 -19.36 13.89 2.83
N ASP A 328 -19.37 12.64 2.36
CA ASP A 328 -18.32 12.16 1.46
C ASP A 328 -18.23 13.01 0.19
N ASN A 329 -17.03 13.09 -0.38
CA ASN A 329 -16.85 13.75 -1.66
C ASN A 329 -17.68 13.02 -2.73
N GLU A 330 -18.21 13.77 -3.69
CA GLU A 330 -18.92 13.18 -4.81
C GLU A 330 -18.00 12.20 -5.56
N VAL A 331 -18.53 11.01 -5.81
CA VAL A 331 -17.85 10.01 -6.62
C VAL A 331 -18.01 10.43 -8.08
N VAL A 332 -16.89 10.67 -8.75
CA VAL A 332 -16.90 10.97 -10.18
C VAL A 332 -17.35 9.73 -10.93
N ALA A 333 -18.51 9.82 -11.59
CA ALA A 333 -19.01 8.75 -12.43
C ALA A 333 -18.04 8.52 -13.60
N ASN A 334 -17.78 7.25 -13.90
CA ASN A 334 -17.05 6.84 -15.09
C ASN A 334 -17.86 5.75 -15.80
N ASN A 335 -17.61 5.58 -17.09
CA ASN A 335 -18.27 4.57 -17.92
C ASN A 335 -17.35 3.36 -18.18
N ASP A 336 -16.40 3.10 -17.27
CA ASP A 336 -15.48 1.98 -17.44
C ASP A 336 -16.21 0.63 -17.27
N PRO A 337 -15.68 -0.45 -17.87
CA PRO A 337 -16.30 -1.76 -17.76
C PRO A 337 -16.54 -2.19 -16.30
N ALA A 338 -17.64 -2.90 -16.05
CA ALA A 338 -18.00 -3.37 -14.70
C ALA A 338 -16.86 -4.14 -14.02
N PHE A 339 -16.10 -4.95 -14.77
CA PHE A 339 -14.94 -5.66 -14.23
C PHE A 339 -13.84 -4.72 -13.71
N ILE A 340 -13.62 -3.58 -14.37
CA ILE A 340 -12.67 -2.56 -13.91
C ILE A 340 -13.17 -1.94 -12.61
N ASN A 341 -14.43 -1.50 -12.57
CA ASN A 341 -14.99 -0.81 -11.42
C ASN A 341 -15.20 -1.71 -10.20
N ASN A 342 -15.60 -2.96 -10.40
CA ASN A 342 -16.02 -3.86 -9.31
C ASN A 342 -14.92 -4.83 -8.87
N VAL A 343 -13.86 -5.04 -9.65
CA VAL A 343 -12.78 -5.98 -9.33
C VAL A 343 -11.42 -5.28 -9.32
N VAL A 344 -11.01 -4.70 -10.45
CA VAL A 344 -9.64 -4.16 -10.61
C VAL A 344 -9.41 -2.93 -9.73
N ARG A 345 -10.32 -1.96 -9.72
CA ARG A 345 -10.20 -0.73 -8.92
C ARG A 345 -10.17 -1.02 -7.41
N PRO A 346 -11.06 -1.86 -6.84
CA PRO A 346 -10.96 -2.26 -5.43
C PRO A 346 -9.64 -2.94 -5.09
N ILE A 347 -9.16 -3.87 -5.91
CA ILE A 347 -7.85 -4.53 -5.68
C ILE A 347 -6.72 -3.49 -5.70
N ASN A 348 -6.72 -2.60 -6.70
CA ASN A 348 -5.72 -1.54 -6.80
C ASN A 348 -5.78 -0.55 -5.63
N ALA A 349 -6.96 -0.31 -5.05
CA ALA A 349 -7.15 0.51 -3.85
C ALA A 349 -6.74 -0.19 -2.54
N GLN A 350 -6.14 -1.39 -2.62
CA GLN A 350 -5.80 -2.27 -1.47
C GLN A 350 -7.04 -2.75 -0.69
N ASP A 351 -8.18 -2.84 -1.38
CA ASP A 351 -9.48 -3.29 -0.85
C ASP A 351 -9.91 -4.64 -1.41
N GLY A 352 -9.00 -5.36 -2.06
CA GLY A 352 -9.26 -6.70 -2.60
C GLY A 352 -9.72 -7.72 -1.54
N ASP A 353 -9.29 -7.54 -0.28
CA ASP A 353 -9.74 -8.38 0.84
C ASP A 353 -11.22 -8.22 1.20
N LEU A 354 -11.84 -7.10 0.79
CA LEU A 354 -13.27 -6.80 1.01
C LEU A 354 -14.18 -7.42 -0.05
N LEU A 355 -13.62 -7.90 -1.15
CA LEU A 355 -14.40 -8.51 -2.23
C LEU A 355 -14.95 -9.88 -1.78
N PRO A 356 -16.28 -10.10 -1.81
CA PRO A 356 -16.85 -11.40 -1.48
C PRO A 356 -16.58 -12.43 -2.58
N VAL A 357 -16.79 -13.71 -2.28
CA VAL A 357 -16.58 -14.82 -3.23
C VAL A 357 -17.40 -14.65 -4.50
N SER A 358 -18.64 -14.14 -4.40
CA SER A 358 -19.51 -13.89 -5.56
C SER A 358 -18.94 -12.93 -6.59
N THR A 359 -17.98 -12.07 -6.22
CA THR A 359 -17.27 -11.16 -7.13
C THR A 359 -16.57 -11.92 -8.25
N PHE A 360 -16.16 -13.15 -7.99
CA PHE A 360 -15.40 -14.01 -8.92
C PHE A 360 -16.29 -15.06 -9.62
N LYS A 361 -17.62 -14.93 -9.52
CA LYS A 361 -18.55 -15.80 -10.22
C LYS A 361 -18.42 -15.64 -11.74
N GLY A 362 -18.32 -16.74 -12.47
CA GLY A 362 -18.05 -16.77 -13.91
C GLY A 362 -16.56 -16.73 -14.29
N ILE A 363 -15.66 -16.59 -13.32
CA ILE A 363 -14.20 -16.69 -13.47
C ILE A 363 -13.59 -17.60 -12.39
N GLU A 364 -14.31 -18.65 -12.02
CA GLU A 364 -13.92 -19.60 -10.97
C GLU A 364 -12.59 -20.31 -11.29
N ASP A 365 -12.22 -20.36 -12.57
CA ASP A 365 -10.96 -20.90 -13.09
C ASP A 365 -9.78 -19.91 -12.99
N GLY A 366 -10.04 -18.67 -12.57
CA GLY A 366 -9.04 -17.60 -12.47
C GLY A 366 -8.76 -16.86 -13.79
N THR A 367 -9.59 -17.04 -14.83
CA THR A 367 -9.46 -16.31 -16.09
C THR A 367 -9.62 -14.79 -15.89
N TRP A 368 -8.74 -13.99 -16.52
CA TRP A 368 -8.72 -12.53 -16.37
C TRP A 368 -8.82 -11.80 -17.71
N PRO A 369 -9.66 -10.75 -17.85
CA PRO A 369 -9.71 -9.90 -19.04
C PRO A 369 -8.38 -9.19 -19.32
N GLN A 370 -8.05 -9.05 -20.61
CA GLN A 370 -6.87 -8.30 -21.07
C GLN A 370 -7.09 -6.78 -21.00
N GLY A 371 -5.99 -6.01 -20.99
CA GLY A 371 -6.05 -4.55 -21.14
C GLY A 371 -6.44 -3.75 -19.88
N THR A 372 -6.58 -4.39 -18.72
CA THR A 372 -6.93 -3.73 -17.45
C THR A 372 -5.93 -2.65 -17.03
N ALA A 373 -4.66 -2.79 -17.41
CA ALA A 373 -3.60 -1.82 -17.13
C ALA A 373 -3.89 -0.42 -17.69
N ASN A 374 -4.69 -0.30 -18.76
CA ASN A 374 -5.04 0.99 -19.35
C ASN A 374 -5.80 1.90 -18.37
N TYR A 375 -6.51 1.32 -17.39
CA TYR A 375 -7.36 2.05 -16.44
C TYR A 375 -6.64 2.45 -15.15
N GLU A 376 -5.38 2.03 -14.95
CA GLU A 376 -4.68 2.29 -13.68
C GLU A 376 -4.24 3.75 -13.52
N LYS A 377 -3.64 4.33 -14.58
CA LYS A 377 -3.23 5.75 -14.66
C LYS A 377 -2.57 6.24 -13.37
N ARG A 378 -1.53 5.51 -12.94
CA ARG A 378 -0.96 5.56 -11.58
C ARG A 378 -0.38 6.92 -11.19
N GLY A 379 0.20 7.66 -12.13
CA GLY A 379 0.76 8.99 -11.88
C GLY A 379 1.87 9.02 -10.82
N VAL A 380 2.77 8.02 -10.81
CA VAL A 380 3.79 7.84 -9.77
C VAL A 380 5.18 8.40 -10.14
N ALA A 381 5.33 8.94 -11.34
CA ALA A 381 6.59 9.55 -11.79
C ALA A 381 6.85 10.89 -11.09
N ALA A 382 8.11 11.16 -10.75
CA ALA A 382 8.53 12.49 -10.29
C ALA A 382 8.74 13.43 -11.48
N PHE A 383 9.35 12.89 -12.56
CA PHE A 383 9.55 13.59 -13.81
C PHE A 383 8.99 12.82 -15.00
N VAL A 384 8.50 13.53 -16.01
CA VAL A 384 8.01 12.97 -17.27
C VAL A 384 8.62 13.75 -18.44
N PRO A 385 8.77 13.14 -19.63
CA PRO A 385 9.34 13.83 -20.78
C PRO A 385 8.37 14.88 -21.33
N GLU A 386 8.84 16.12 -21.47
CA GLU A 386 8.18 17.18 -22.22
C GLU A 386 8.64 17.11 -23.68
N TRP A 387 7.71 17.13 -24.63
CA TRP A 387 8.02 17.15 -26.05
C TRP A 387 8.26 18.57 -26.56
N ILE A 388 9.39 18.76 -27.24
CA ILE A 388 9.80 20.03 -27.87
C ILE A 388 9.66 19.86 -29.39
N PRO A 389 8.55 20.32 -29.99
CA PRO A 389 8.23 20.01 -31.40
C PRO A 389 9.29 20.53 -32.37
N ASP A 390 9.85 21.71 -32.11
CA ASP A 390 10.84 22.35 -32.97
C ASP A 390 12.09 21.50 -33.21
N ASN A 391 12.48 20.69 -32.23
CA ASN A 391 13.66 19.83 -32.26
C ASN A 391 13.33 18.40 -32.71
N CYS A 392 12.06 18.08 -32.97
CA CYS A 392 11.63 16.73 -33.30
C CYS A 392 11.83 16.43 -34.79
N ILE A 393 12.51 15.32 -35.09
CA ILE A 393 12.73 14.82 -36.46
C ILE A 393 11.82 13.64 -36.84
N GLN A 394 10.77 13.36 -36.04
CA GLN A 394 9.76 12.32 -36.29
C GLN A 394 10.32 10.89 -36.47
N CYS A 395 11.41 10.56 -35.77
CA CYS A 395 12.10 9.27 -35.92
C CYS A 395 11.54 8.11 -35.08
N ASN A 396 10.56 8.38 -34.20
CA ASN A 396 9.89 7.41 -33.32
C ASN A 396 10.77 6.61 -32.34
N LYS A 397 12.08 6.87 -32.27
CA LYS A 397 13.00 6.16 -31.36
C LYS A 397 12.59 6.24 -29.90
N CYS A 398 12.09 7.39 -29.46
CA CYS A 398 11.61 7.60 -28.09
C CYS A 398 10.45 6.67 -27.71
N ALA A 399 9.53 6.40 -28.63
CA ALA A 399 8.44 5.45 -28.43
C ALA A 399 8.95 4.01 -28.46
N PHE A 400 9.82 3.68 -29.41
CA PHE A 400 10.40 2.35 -29.55
C PHE A 400 11.13 1.87 -28.29
N VAL A 401 11.86 2.77 -27.61
CA VAL A 401 12.64 2.43 -26.41
C VAL A 401 11.85 2.56 -25.11
N CYS A 402 10.59 3.01 -25.17
CA CYS A 402 9.79 3.18 -23.96
C CYS A 402 9.36 1.81 -23.41
N PRO A 403 9.80 1.41 -22.20
CA PRO A 403 9.48 0.08 -21.67
C PRO A 403 8.02 -0.07 -21.21
N HIS A 404 7.24 1.02 -21.21
CA HIS A 404 5.85 1.06 -20.73
C HIS A 404 4.86 1.60 -21.78
N ALA A 405 5.31 1.81 -23.03
CA ALA A 405 4.50 2.44 -24.09
C ALA A 405 3.83 3.76 -23.67
N ALA A 406 4.46 4.52 -22.77
CA ALA A 406 3.98 5.79 -22.20
C ALA A 406 4.35 7.02 -23.03
N ILE A 407 4.96 6.85 -24.21
CA ILE A 407 5.19 7.89 -25.20
C ILE A 407 5.00 7.26 -26.57
N ARG A 408 4.13 7.84 -27.41
CA ARG A 408 3.73 7.27 -28.70
C ARG A 408 3.65 8.34 -29.78
N PRO A 409 3.99 8.00 -31.03
CA PRO A 409 3.72 8.86 -32.18
C PRO A 409 2.26 8.72 -32.59
N PHE A 410 1.64 9.86 -32.89
CA PHE A 410 0.31 9.93 -33.47
C PHE A 410 0.39 10.71 -34.77
N VAL A 411 -0.32 10.23 -35.79
CA VAL A 411 -0.49 10.91 -37.09
C VAL A 411 -1.97 11.18 -37.23
N LEU A 412 -2.35 12.46 -37.35
CA LEU A 412 -3.73 12.90 -37.34
C LEU A 412 -4.15 13.30 -38.77
N ASN A 413 -5.28 12.75 -39.22
CA ASN A 413 -5.91 13.14 -40.48
C ASN A 413 -6.63 14.51 -40.35
N ALA A 414 -7.19 15.03 -41.45
CA ALA A 414 -7.81 16.35 -41.47
C ALA A 414 -9.06 16.50 -40.57
N GLU A 415 -9.75 15.39 -40.26
CA GLU A 415 -10.90 15.40 -39.36
C GLU A 415 -10.44 15.43 -37.89
N GLU A 416 -9.51 14.55 -37.53
CA GLU A 416 -8.89 14.48 -36.19
C GLU A 416 -8.11 15.76 -35.83
N GLN A 417 -7.70 16.56 -36.81
CA GLN A 417 -7.05 17.85 -36.59
C GLN A 417 -8.02 18.95 -36.11
N LYS A 418 -9.33 18.86 -36.41
CA LYS A 418 -10.29 19.96 -36.16
C LYS A 418 -10.48 20.25 -34.67
N ASP A 419 -10.52 19.20 -33.86
CA ASP A 419 -10.78 19.29 -32.42
C ASP A 419 -9.48 19.19 -31.58
N ALA A 420 -8.31 19.14 -32.23
CA ALA A 420 -7.03 19.04 -31.55
C ALA A 420 -6.62 20.39 -30.92
N SER A 421 -6.62 20.47 -29.58
CA SER A 421 -6.26 21.68 -28.82
C SER A 421 -4.76 21.80 -28.50
N PHE A 422 -3.90 21.10 -29.23
CA PHE A 422 -2.49 20.95 -28.91
C PHE A 422 -1.58 21.08 -30.14
N THR A 423 -0.31 21.41 -29.91
CA THR A 423 0.68 21.60 -30.98
C THR A 423 0.92 20.32 -31.77
N THR A 424 0.93 20.41 -33.09
CA THR A 424 1.33 19.34 -34.00
C THR A 424 2.37 19.84 -35.01
N LEU A 425 3.05 18.92 -35.68
CA LEU A 425 3.96 19.20 -36.79
C LEU A 425 3.35 18.71 -38.10
N LYS A 426 3.75 19.25 -39.24
CA LYS A 426 3.45 18.57 -40.53
C LYS A 426 4.10 17.18 -40.53
N ALA A 427 3.36 16.13 -40.87
CA ALA A 427 3.91 14.79 -40.95
C ALA A 427 4.93 14.67 -42.10
N ILE A 428 6.07 14.01 -41.85
CA ILE A 428 7.14 13.81 -42.83
C ILE A 428 6.90 12.52 -43.62
N GLY A 429 6.79 12.65 -44.94
CA GLY A 429 6.63 11.53 -45.88
C GLY A 429 5.48 11.78 -46.86
N LYS A 430 5.61 11.31 -48.10
CA LYS A 430 4.59 11.53 -49.16
C LYS A 430 3.24 10.89 -48.80
N GLN A 431 3.28 9.74 -48.13
CA GLN A 431 2.10 9.01 -47.68
C GLN A 431 1.30 9.72 -46.57
N PHE A 432 1.85 10.78 -45.97
CA PHE A 432 1.20 11.55 -44.90
C PHE A 432 0.85 12.98 -45.36
N GLU A 433 0.70 13.20 -46.67
CA GLU A 433 0.32 14.50 -47.20
C GLU A 433 -1.03 14.96 -46.62
N GLY A 434 -1.09 16.20 -46.13
CA GLY A 434 -2.27 16.75 -45.44
C GLY A 434 -2.45 16.29 -43.99
N MET A 435 -1.59 15.41 -43.47
CA MET A 435 -1.64 14.93 -42.09
C MET A 435 -0.65 15.65 -41.18
N THR A 436 -0.92 15.65 -39.88
CA THR A 436 -0.03 16.19 -38.85
C THR A 436 0.50 15.08 -37.95
N PHE A 437 1.61 15.35 -37.27
CA PHE A 437 2.31 14.44 -36.38
C PHE A 437 2.42 15.05 -34.99
N ARG A 438 2.25 14.22 -33.96
CA ARG A 438 2.54 14.56 -32.57
C ARG A 438 3.20 13.40 -31.86
N MET A 439 4.21 13.72 -31.04
CA MET A 439 4.71 12.78 -30.04
C MET A 439 4.00 13.08 -28.72
N GLN A 440 3.10 12.20 -28.30
CA GLN A 440 2.28 12.41 -27.10
C GLN A 440 2.74 11.48 -25.98
N VAL A 441 2.72 11.99 -24.75
CA VAL A 441 3.18 11.31 -23.54
C VAL A 441 1.98 10.98 -22.67
N SER A 442 1.87 9.75 -22.21
CA SER A 442 0.97 9.36 -21.13
C SER A 442 1.65 9.69 -19.81
N VAL A 443 1.42 10.90 -19.31
CA VAL A 443 2.06 11.36 -18.07
C VAL A 443 1.68 10.50 -16.87
N LEU A 444 0.50 9.88 -16.89
CA LEU A 444 0.00 9.01 -15.81
C LEU A 444 0.51 7.57 -15.88
N ASP A 445 1.02 7.11 -17.02
CA ASP A 445 1.62 5.77 -17.18
C ASP A 445 3.16 5.80 -17.23
N CYS A 446 3.76 6.99 -17.35
CA CYS A 446 5.21 7.16 -17.33
C CYS A 446 5.79 6.81 -15.96
N LEU A 447 6.97 6.17 -15.94
CA LEU A 447 7.69 5.77 -14.72
C LEU A 447 9.08 6.43 -14.61
N ASP A 448 9.30 7.57 -15.26
CA ASP A 448 10.51 8.39 -15.05
C ASP A 448 11.85 7.65 -15.29
N CYS A 449 11.91 6.78 -16.31
CA CYS A 449 13.16 6.07 -16.62
C CYS A 449 14.16 6.91 -17.42
N GLY A 450 13.73 8.03 -18.00
CA GLY A 450 14.57 8.91 -18.82
C GLY A 450 14.99 8.35 -20.20
N ASN A 451 14.79 7.05 -20.47
CA ASN A 451 15.25 6.39 -21.71
C ASN A 451 14.89 7.19 -22.97
N CYS A 452 13.62 7.57 -23.13
CA CYS A 452 13.16 8.30 -24.31
C CYS A 452 13.90 9.63 -24.55
N ALA A 453 14.19 10.38 -23.47
CA ALA A 453 14.95 11.61 -23.54
C ALA A 453 16.44 11.34 -23.79
N ASP A 454 16.98 10.24 -23.27
CA ASP A 454 18.37 9.85 -23.48
C ASP A 454 18.68 9.55 -24.96
N VAL A 455 17.89 8.67 -25.59
CA VAL A 455 18.11 8.23 -26.99
C VAL A 455 17.71 9.30 -28.02
N CYS A 456 17.00 10.34 -27.60
CA CYS A 456 16.50 11.37 -28.51
C CYS A 456 17.65 12.04 -29.28
N PRO A 457 17.75 11.87 -30.61
CA PRO A 457 18.86 12.44 -31.38
C PRO A 457 18.72 13.97 -31.57
N GLY A 458 17.54 14.53 -31.28
CA GLY A 458 17.25 15.95 -31.49
C GLY A 458 17.32 16.36 -32.96
N ASN A 459 17.30 17.68 -33.19
CA ASN A 459 17.53 18.27 -34.51
C ASN A 459 18.95 18.86 -34.55
N PRO A 460 19.88 18.26 -35.32
CA PRO A 460 21.26 18.75 -35.41
C PRO A 460 21.38 20.20 -35.90
N LYS A 461 20.39 20.71 -36.65
CA LYS A 461 20.40 22.07 -37.20
C LYS A 461 19.94 23.14 -36.22
N LYS A 462 19.09 22.79 -35.25
CA LYS A 462 18.53 23.73 -34.25
C LYS A 462 19.23 23.65 -32.89
N GLY A 463 20.03 22.61 -32.66
CA GLY A 463 20.79 22.42 -31.43
C GLY A 463 19.88 22.11 -30.23
N GLY A 464 19.61 20.84 -29.97
CA GLY A 464 18.89 20.44 -28.75
C GLY A 464 18.12 19.12 -28.89
N LYS A 465 17.87 18.47 -27.75
CA LYS A 465 16.99 17.30 -27.66
C LYS A 465 15.53 17.73 -27.91
N ALA A 466 14.74 16.80 -28.45
CA ALA A 466 13.29 16.99 -28.61
C ALA A 466 12.49 16.55 -27.39
N LEU A 467 13.17 16.05 -26.35
CA LEU A 467 12.58 15.59 -25.10
C LEU A 467 13.46 16.05 -23.94
N THR A 468 12.85 16.67 -22.94
CA THR A 468 13.51 17.06 -21.68
C THR A 468 12.64 16.59 -20.51
N MET A 469 13.24 16.03 -19.47
CA MET A 469 12.49 15.61 -18.28
C MET A 469 12.03 16.84 -17.49
N LYS A 470 10.74 16.93 -17.19
CA LYS A 470 10.10 18.01 -16.41
C LYS A 470 9.34 17.43 -15.24
N ALA A 471 9.16 18.22 -14.18
CA ALA A 471 8.38 17.81 -13.02
C ALA A 471 6.97 17.40 -13.44
N PHE A 472 6.48 16.26 -12.93
CA PHE A 472 5.19 15.68 -13.31
C PHE A 472 4.02 16.67 -13.26
N GLU A 473 3.94 17.48 -12.19
CA GLU A 473 2.85 18.43 -11.99
C GLU A 473 2.75 19.49 -13.09
N THR A 474 3.88 19.89 -13.70
CA THR A 474 3.89 20.89 -14.78
C THR A 474 3.40 20.33 -16.11
N GLN A 475 3.26 19.00 -16.21
CA GLN A 475 2.90 18.29 -17.43
C GLN A 475 1.51 17.64 -17.35
N LEU A 476 0.76 17.86 -16.26
CA LEU A 476 -0.57 17.27 -16.07
C LEU A 476 -1.58 17.64 -17.18
N ALA A 477 -1.40 18.79 -17.82
CA ALA A 477 -2.22 19.20 -18.97
C ALA A 477 -2.09 18.24 -20.18
N GLU A 478 -1.06 17.39 -20.22
CA GLU A 478 -0.89 16.39 -21.27
C GLU A 478 -1.76 15.13 -21.09
N ALA A 479 -2.35 14.92 -19.92
CA ALA A 479 -3.27 13.80 -19.69
C ALA A 479 -4.49 13.81 -20.62
N PRO A 480 -5.28 14.90 -20.73
CA PRO A 480 -6.39 14.96 -21.69
C PRO A 480 -5.92 14.89 -23.16
N HIS A 481 -4.72 15.39 -23.48
CA HIS A 481 -4.16 15.27 -24.84
C HIS A 481 -3.81 13.82 -25.20
N TRP A 482 -3.32 13.03 -24.22
CA TRP A 482 -3.12 11.59 -24.41
C TRP A 482 -4.45 10.89 -24.67
N GLU A 483 -5.48 11.17 -23.87
CA GLU A 483 -6.81 10.59 -24.05
C GLU A 483 -7.41 10.92 -25.42
N TYR A 484 -7.26 12.16 -25.88
CA TYR A 484 -7.66 12.57 -27.23
C TYR A 484 -6.95 11.70 -28.27
N CYS A 485 -5.61 11.64 -28.23
CA CYS A 485 -4.82 10.88 -29.18
C CYS A 485 -5.12 9.37 -29.20
N THR A 486 -5.55 8.77 -28.08
CA THR A 486 -5.81 7.32 -28.03
C THR A 486 -7.24 6.92 -28.33
N ASN A 487 -8.20 7.84 -28.24
CA ASN A 487 -9.63 7.55 -28.35
C ASN A 487 -10.28 8.12 -29.61
N LYS A 488 -9.68 9.15 -30.22
CA LYS A 488 -10.04 9.69 -31.52
C LYS A 488 -9.04 9.15 -32.53
#